data_AF-A0A1H0SWV1-F1
#
_entry.id   AF-A0A1H0SWV1-F1
#
_cell.length_a   1.000
_cell.length_b   1.000
_cell.length_c   1.000
_cell.angle_alpha   90.00
_cell.angle_beta   90.00
_cell.angle_gamma   90.00
#
_symmetry.space_group_name_H-M   'P 1'
#
loop_
_entity.id
_entity.type
_entity.pdbx_description
1 polymer ?
#
loop_
_entity_poly.entity_id
_entity_poly.type
_entity_poly.pdbx_seq_one_letter_code
_entity_poly.pdbx_strand_id
1 'polypeptide(L)'
;MSNKHKRKGKSKFIMLDGYVKRSTAWKALTPIERNAYLEVKWRYDGLNNGRIGLGCRELADELGMSRNTADRALDRLMQIGFITKSKPGAFSVKNRAVTEWRLTEYQCDVTGELSTKDFMKWAPEKKPQSHPRDTQSHPRDRTTENRDENANHSPISGTVKPNFAKPQSHPRDTYRYTIGGKTDAA
;
A
#
# COMPACT_ATOMS: atom_id res chain seq x y z
N MET A 1 -30.98 -24.20 -33.07
CA MET A 1 -29.57 -24.15 -33.56
C MET A 1 -28.66 -23.75 -32.40
N SER A 2 -28.17 -24.70 -31.61
CA SER A 2 -27.25 -24.43 -30.49
C SER A 2 -25.83 -24.36 -31.03
N ASN A 3 -25.18 -23.20 -30.92
CA ASN A 3 -23.86 -22.96 -31.50
C ASN A 3 -22.81 -23.79 -30.75
N LYS A 4 -22.44 -24.94 -31.35
CA LYS A 4 -21.55 -25.99 -30.83
C LYS A 4 -20.06 -25.62 -30.87
N HIS A 5 -19.74 -24.33 -30.81
CA HIS A 5 -18.37 -23.82 -30.79
C HIS A 5 -18.17 -23.00 -29.51
N LYS A 6 -18.04 -23.69 -28.37
CA LYS A 6 -17.43 -23.09 -27.18
C LYS A 6 -15.99 -22.75 -27.57
N ARG A 7 -15.75 -21.51 -28.04
CA ARG A 7 -14.41 -20.99 -28.24
C ARG A 7 -13.67 -21.23 -26.92
N LYS A 8 -12.60 -22.01 -26.92
CA LYS A 8 -11.71 -22.13 -25.75
C LYS A 8 -11.35 -20.70 -25.36
N GLY A 9 -11.84 -20.23 -24.22
CA GLY A 9 -11.53 -18.90 -23.73
C GLY A 9 -10.01 -18.76 -23.66
N LYS A 10 -9.48 -17.66 -24.17
CA LYS A 10 -8.07 -17.32 -23.96
C LYS A 10 -7.83 -17.22 -22.44
N SER A 11 -6.65 -17.62 -21.98
CA SER A 11 -6.29 -17.43 -20.57
C SER A 11 -6.37 -15.94 -20.22
N LYS A 12 -6.93 -15.64 -19.03
CA LYS A 12 -6.99 -14.27 -18.52
C LYS A 12 -5.68 -13.96 -17.81
N PHE A 13 -5.05 -12.85 -18.17
CA PHE A 13 -3.81 -12.38 -17.57
C PHE A 13 -3.88 -10.87 -17.34
N ILE A 14 -3.04 -10.37 -16.45
CA ILE A 14 -2.89 -8.94 -16.17
C ILE A 14 -1.62 -8.46 -16.84
N MET A 15 -1.75 -7.51 -17.77
CA MET A 15 -0.60 -6.83 -18.34
C MET A 15 -0.26 -5.61 -17.48
N LEU A 16 0.97 -5.50 -17.01
CA LEU A 16 1.47 -4.31 -16.32
C LEU A 16 2.48 -3.58 -17.20
N ASP A 17 2.07 -2.42 -17.71
CA ASP A 17 2.90 -1.66 -18.62
C ASP A 17 4.16 -1.12 -17.92
N GLY A 18 5.28 -1.12 -18.65
CA GLY A 18 6.58 -0.73 -18.10
C GLY A 18 6.61 0.69 -17.58
N TYR A 19 5.86 1.63 -18.18
CA TYR A 19 5.79 3.01 -17.71
C TYR A 19 5.05 3.12 -16.36
N VAL A 20 3.98 2.34 -16.17
CA VAL A 20 3.26 2.21 -14.90
C VAL A 20 4.21 1.69 -13.83
N LYS A 21 4.90 0.59 -14.12
CA LYS A 21 5.84 -0.06 -13.19
C LYS A 21 7.04 0.83 -12.79
N ARG A 22 7.49 1.70 -13.70
CA ARG A 22 8.62 2.62 -13.50
C ARG A 22 8.22 3.93 -12.81
N SER A 23 6.94 4.29 -12.80
CA SER A 23 6.43 5.53 -12.22
C SER A 23 6.85 5.71 -10.75
N THR A 24 7.03 6.96 -10.34
CA THR A 24 7.28 7.36 -8.95
C THR A 24 6.13 6.90 -8.05
N ALA A 25 4.89 7.08 -8.53
CA ALA A 25 3.67 6.59 -7.91
C ALA A 25 3.73 5.10 -7.57
N TRP A 26 4.08 4.25 -8.53
CA TRP A 26 4.17 2.79 -8.30
C TRP A 26 5.20 2.43 -7.23
N LYS A 27 6.34 3.12 -7.23
CA LYS A 27 7.41 2.89 -6.25
C LYS A 27 6.96 3.28 -4.84
N ALA A 28 6.12 4.30 -4.70
CA ALA A 28 5.58 4.74 -3.42
C ALA A 28 4.52 3.81 -2.83
N LEU A 29 3.87 2.97 -3.64
CA LEU A 29 2.87 2.01 -3.16
C LEU A 29 3.49 0.93 -2.27
N THR A 30 2.76 0.57 -1.21
CA THR A 30 3.06 -0.62 -0.41
C THR A 30 2.72 -1.90 -1.19
N PRO A 31 3.23 -3.08 -0.81
CA PRO A 31 2.89 -4.34 -1.48
C PRO A 31 1.38 -4.61 -1.51
N ILE A 32 0.67 -4.27 -0.43
CA ILE A 32 -0.78 -4.41 -0.33
C ILE A 32 -1.49 -3.52 -1.34
N GLU A 33 -1.09 -2.25 -1.44
CA GLU A 33 -1.70 -1.31 -2.39
C GLU A 33 -1.44 -1.74 -3.84
N ARG A 34 -0.24 -2.26 -4.14
CA ARG A 34 0.06 -2.83 -5.47
C ARG A 34 -0.87 -4.00 -5.79
N ASN A 35 -1.08 -4.91 -4.84
CA ASN A 35 -2.01 -6.03 -5.02
C ASN A 35 -3.47 -5.56 -5.17
N ALA A 36 -3.89 -4.53 -4.42
CA ALA A 36 -5.21 -3.94 -4.58
C ALA A 36 -5.41 -3.36 -6.00
N TYR A 37 -4.41 -2.71 -6.57
CA TYR A 37 -4.47 -2.23 -7.95
C TYR A 37 -4.54 -3.39 -8.95
N LEU A 38 -3.75 -4.45 -8.74
CA LEU A 38 -3.82 -5.64 -9.57
C LEU A 38 -5.21 -6.29 -9.52
N GLU A 39 -5.87 -6.30 -8.37
CA GLU A 39 -7.24 -6.83 -8.24
C GLU A 39 -8.28 -5.98 -8.99
N VAL A 40 -8.17 -4.65 -8.91
CA VAL A 40 -9.01 -3.76 -9.75
C VAL A 40 -8.75 -4.04 -11.23
N LYS A 41 -7.48 -4.20 -11.63
CA LYS A 41 -7.09 -4.49 -13.02
C LYS A 41 -7.51 -5.89 -13.46
N TRP A 42 -7.53 -6.87 -12.57
CA TRP A 42 -8.07 -8.20 -12.83
C TRP A 42 -9.56 -8.13 -13.14
N ARG A 43 -10.31 -7.29 -12.45
CA ARG A 43 -11.77 -7.15 -12.67
C ARG A 43 -12.13 -6.37 -13.94
N TYR A 44 -11.18 -5.65 -14.52
CA TYR A 44 -11.36 -4.99 -15.81
C TYR A 44 -11.44 -6.04 -16.94
N ASP A 45 -12.49 -5.99 -17.74
CA ASP A 45 -12.74 -6.93 -18.86
C ASP A 45 -12.44 -6.34 -20.24
N GLY A 46 -12.03 -5.08 -20.30
CA GLY A 46 -11.79 -4.34 -21.54
C GLY A 46 -12.93 -3.43 -21.97
N LEU A 47 -14.09 -3.51 -21.31
CA LEU A 47 -15.32 -2.76 -21.67
C LEU A 47 -16.07 -2.20 -20.44
N ASN A 48 -15.64 -2.53 -19.22
CA ASN A 48 -16.29 -2.13 -17.98
C ASN A 48 -15.53 -1.07 -17.19
N ASN A 49 -14.55 -0.37 -17.78
CA ASN A 49 -13.82 0.69 -17.08
C ASN A 49 -14.78 1.82 -16.70
N GLY A 50 -14.86 2.10 -15.40
CA GLY A 50 -15.84 3.01 -14.82
C GLY A 50 -17.00 2.31 -14.10
N ARG A 51 -17.18 0.99 -14.31
CA ARG A 51 -18.16 0.14 -13.60
C ARG A 51 -17.49 -1.02 -12.86
N ILE A 52 -16.18 -0.90 -12.58
CA ILE A 52 -15.44 -1.96 -11.90
C ILE A 52 -15.90 -2.01 -10.44
N GLY A 53 -16.77 -2.96 -10.12
CA GLY A 53 -17.28 -3.16 -8.77
C GLY A 53 -16.24 -3.83 -7.87
N LEU A 54 -15.82 -3.13 -6.82
CA LEU A 54 -14.96 -3.70 -5.78
C LEU A 54 -15.19 -3.00 -4.43
N GLY A 55 -15.66 -3.77 -3.44
CA GLY A 55 -15.83 -3.29 -2.07
C GLY A 55 -14.61 -3.59 -1.19
N CYS A 56 -14.44 -2.85 -0.09
CA CYS A 56 -13.34 -3.09 0.85
C CYS A 56 -13.43 -4.44 1.57
N ARG A 57 -14.63 -5.01 1.76
CA ARG A 57 -14.82 -6.36 2.32
C ARG A 57 -14.37 -7.44 1.33
N GLU A 58 -14.84 -7.33 0.09
CA GLU A 58 -14.48 -8.26 -0.97
C GLU A 58 -12.98 -8.25 -1.25
N LEU A 59 -12.36 -7.06 -1.28
CA LEU A 59 -10.91 -6.94 -1.41
C LEU A 59 -10.16 -7.54 -0.21
N ALA A 60 -10.71 -7.38 1.00
CA ALA A 60 -10.11 -7.94 2.21
C ALA A 60 -10.14 -9.48 2.21
N ASP A 61 -11.23 -10.07 1.74
CA ASP A 61 -11.38 -11.52 1.59
C ASP A 61 -10.40 -12.05 0.54
N GLU A 62 -10.29 -11.39 -0.62
CA GLU A 62 -9.39 -11.80 -1.70
C GLU A 62 -7.90 -11.72 -1.30
N LEU A 63 -7.52 -10.66 -0.58
CA LEU A 63 -6.13 -10.44 -0.18
C LEU A 63 -5.80 -10.99 1.22
N GLY A 64 -6.74 -11.64 1.91
CA GLY A 64 -6.55 -12.23 3.23
C GLY A 64 -6.13 -11.22 4.30
N MET A 65 -6.79 -10.06 4.36
CA MET A 65 -6.44 -8.97 5.29
C MET A 65 -7.64 -8.38 6.02
N SER A 66 -7.40 -7.42 6.92
CA SER A 66 -8.50 -6.71 7.57
C SER A 66 -9.23 -5.78 6.59
N ARG A 67 -10.55 -5.65 6.75
CA ARG A 67 -11.38 -4.68 6.01
C ARG A 67 -10.81 -3.26 6.04
N ASN A 68 -10.33 -2.81 7.20
CA ASN A 68 -9.80 -1.45 7.35
C ASN A 68 -8.48 -1.25 6.56
N THR A 69 -7.68 -2.30 6.43
CA THR A 69 -6.45 -2.27 5.62
C THR A 69 -6.79 -2.20 4.13
N ALA A 70 -7.76 -3.00 3.67
CA ALA A 70 -8.23 -2.98 2.29
C ALA A 70 -8.85 -1.63 1.90
N ASP A 71 -9.64 -1.04 2.80
CA ASP A 71 -10.22 0.30 2.63
C ASP A 71 -9.14 1.38 2.45
N ARG A 72 -8.14 1.40 3.35
CA ARG A 72 -6.98 2.30 3.24
C ARG A 72 -6.19 2.09 1.95
N ALA A 73 -6.07 0.85 1.48
CA ALA A 73 -5.37 0.55 0.23
C ALA A 73 -6.10 1.15 -0.98
N LEU A 74 -7.43 1.00 -1.05
CA LEU A 74 -8.25 1.61 -2.11
C LEU A 74 -8.18 3.14 -2.06
N ASP A 75 -8.30 3.74 -0.88
CA ASP A 75 -8.17 5.19 -0.72
C ASP A 75 -6.78 5.68 -1.12
N ARG A 76 -5.72 4.91 -0.80
CA ARG A 76 -4.35 5.28 -1.17
C ARG A 76 -4.12 5.22 -2.68
N LEU A 77 -4.68 4.22 -3.37
CA LEU A 77 -4.66 4.13 -4.83
C LEU A 77 -5.38 5.31 -5.48
N MET A 78 -6.52 5.72 -4.89
CA MET A 78 -7.26 6.89 -5.35
C MET A 78 -6.47 8.18 -5.16
N GLN A 79 -5.86 8.38 -3.99
CA GLN A 79 -5.04 9.56 -3.69
C GLN A 79 -3.82 9.70 -4.61
N ILE A 80 -3.17 8.58 -4.95
CA ILE A 80 -2.03 8.59 -5.87
C ILE A 80 -2.47 8.77 -7.32
N GLY A 81 -3.73 8.44 -7.64
CA GLY A 81 -4.31 8.63 -8.97
C GLY A 81 -4.22 7.40 -9.87
N PHE A 82 -4.15 6.19 -9.31
CA PHE A 82 -4.27 4.94 -10.07
C PHE A 82 -5.73 4.60 -10.39
N ILE A 83 -6.64 4.95 -9.49
CA ILE A 83 -8.09 4.70 -9.63
C ILE A 83 -8.90 5.95 -9.27
N THR A 84 -10.11 6.05 -9.78
CA THR A 84 -11.09 7.10 -9.43
C THR A 84 -12.42 6.45 -9.09
N LYS A 85 -13.14 6.99 -8.08
CA LYS A 85 -14.51 6.56 -7.77
C LYS A 85 -15.45 7.07 -8.86
N SER A 86 -16.04 6.17 -9.65
CA SER A 86 -17.07 6.53 -10.64
C SER A 86 -18.43 6.68 -9.98
N LYS A 87 -18.75 5.74 -9.08
CA LYS A 87 -20.00 5.73 -8.34
C LYS A 87 -19.76 5.31 -6.90
N PRO A 88 -20.13 6.13 -5.91
CA PRO A 88 -20.01 5.74 -4.52
C PRO A 88 -20.96 4.57 -4.22
N GLY A 89 -20.49 3.63 -3.40
CA GLY A 89 -21.36 2.60 -2.85
C GLY A 89 -22.48 3.20 -2.00
N ALA A 90 -23.62 2.53 -1.97
CA ALA A 90 -24.79 2.93 -1.17
C ALA A 90 -25.20 1.79 -0.24
N PHE A 91 -25.53 2.15 1.00
CA PHE A 91 -25.90 1.21 2.06
C PHE A 91 -27.37 1.34 2.44
N SER A 92 -28.26 1.51 1.47
CA SER A 92 -29.70 1.55 1.74
C SER A 92 -30.28 0.13 1.78
N VAL A 93 -31.31 -0.08 2.60
CA VAL A 93 -31.98 -1.38 2.78
C VAL A 93 -32.49 -1.96 1.45
N LYS A 94 -32.86 -1.08 0.50
CA LYS A 94 -33.41 -1.46 -0.80
C LYS A 94 -32.34 -1.66 -1.89
N ASN A 95 -31.21 -0.96 -1.80
CA ASN A 95 -30.12 -1.05 -2.78
C ASN A 95 -28.76 -1.07 -2.08
N ARG A 96 -28.20 -2.27 -1.94
CA ARG A 96 -26.78 -2.45 -1.61
C ARG A 96 -25.96 -2.28 -2.89
N ALA A 97 -25.39 -1.09 -3.08
CA ALA A 97 -24.52 -0.81 -4.22
C ALA A 97 -23.05 -0.89 -3.77
N VAL A 98 -22.25 -1.65 -4.51
CA VAL A 98 -20.80 -1.67 -4.35
C VAL A 98 -20.21 -0.41 -4.99
N THR A 99 -19.11 0.09 -4.45
CA THR A 99 -18.36 1.20 -5.06
C THR A 99 -17.84 0.76 -6.42
N GLU A 100 -18.09 1.59 -7.45
CA GLU A 100 -17.58 1.38 -8.79
C GLU A 100 -16.35 2.25 -9.04
N TRP A 101 -15.33 1.64 -9.62
CA TRP A 101 -14.04 2.25 -9.86
C TRP A 101 -13.75 2.40 -11.35
N ARG A 102 -12.89 3.37 -11.65
CA ARG A 102 -12.27 3.60 -12.95
C ARG A 102 -10.75 3.51 -12.81
N LEU A 103 -10.10 2.79 -13.70
CA LEU A 103 -8.65 2.84 -13.91
C LEU A 103 -8.31 4.10 -14.72
N THR A 104 -7.43 4.95 -14.18
CA THR A 104 -6.99 6.19 -14.84
C THR A 104 -6.07 5.94 -16.03
N GLU A 105 -5.52 4.72 -16.13
CA GLU A 105 -4.66 4.23 -17.21
C GLU A 105 -5.41 4.11 -18.55
N TYR A 106 -6.70 3.80 -18.50
CA TYR A 106 -7.54 3.51 -19.67
C TYR A 106 -8.61 4.59 -19.88
N GLN A 107 -9.16 4.65 -21.10
CA GLN A 107 -10.35 5.45 -21.39
C GLN A 107 -11.53 4.92 -20.56
N CYS A 108 -12.43 5.81 -20.14
CA CYS A 108 -13.65 5.42 -19.46
C CYS A 108 -14.63 4.81 -20.47
N ASP A 109 -15.06 3.57 -20.26
CA ASP A 109 -15.99 2.89 -21.17
C ASP A 109 -17.44 3.37 -20.97
N VAL A 110 -17.72 4.07 -19.86
CA VAL A 110 -19.04 4.62 -19.56
C VAL A 110 -19.23 6.00 -20.17
N THR A 111 -18.26 6.90 -19.93
CA THR A 111 -18.36 8.32 -20.32
C THR A 111 -17.58 8.64 -21.60
N GLY A 112 -16.71 7.75 -22.06
CA GLY A 112 -15.82 8.00 -23.20
C GLY A 112 -14.63 8.91 -22.88
N GLU A 113 -14.49 9.37 -21.63
CA GLU A 113 -13.37 10.24 -21.24
C GLU A 113 -12.02 9.56 -21.42
N LEU A 114 -11.07 10.29 -22.02
CA LEU A 114 -9.70 9.82 -22.25
C LEU A 114 -8.99 9.42 -20.95
N SER A 115 -7.96 8.58 -21.08
CA SER A 115 -7.11 8.18 -19.95
C SER A 115 -6.41 9.40 -19.34
N THR A 116 -6.63 9.65 -18.04
CA THR A 116 -6.03 10.81 -17.34
C THR A 116 -4.60 10.52 -16.88
N LYS A 117 -4.29 9.25 -16.56
CA LYS A 117 -3.00 8.77 -16.05
C LYS A 117 -2.48 9.61 -14.88
N ASP A 118 -3.35 9.97 -13.94
CA ASP A 118 -3.05 10.94 -12.88
C ASP A 118 -1.84 10.54 -12.02
N PHE A 119 -1.63 9.23 -11.80
CA PHE A 119 -0.44 8.69 -11.14
C PHE A 119 0.89 9.11 -11.78
N MET A 120 0.93 9.48 -13.06
CA MET A 120 2.15 9.95 -13.72
C MET A 120 2.57 11.35 -13.27
N LYS A 121 1.61 12.16 -12.80
CA LYS A 121 1.86 13.52 -12.26
C LYS A 121 2.17 13.49 -10.76
N TRP A 122 1.97 12.35 -10.11
CA TRP A 122 2.15 12.23 -8.67
C TRP A 122 3.63 12.34 -8.26
N ALA A 123 3.88 13.16 -7.25
CA ALA A 123 5.17 13.29 -6.59
C ALA A 123 4.99 13.13 -5.07
N PRO A 124 5.98 12.54 -4.36
CA PRO A 124 5.94 12.50 -2.91
C PRO A 124 5.99 13.91 -2.36
N GLU A 125 5.08 14.23 -1.43
CA GLU A 125 5.18 15.47 -0.68
C GLU A 125 6.51 15.49 0.08
N LYS A 126 7.26 16.58 -0.08
CA LYS A 126 8.45 16.82 0.74
C LYS A 126 7.94 17.04 2.16
N LYS A 127 8.14 16.05 3.05
CA LYS A 127 7.92 16.28 4.48
C LYS A 127 8.73 17.51 4.88
N PRO A 128 8.14 18.53 5.54
CA PRO A 128 8.94 19.58 6.13
C PRO A 128 9.93 18.89 7.07
N GLN A 129 11.23 19.16 6.89
CA GLN A 129 12.24 18.68 7.81
C GLN A 129 11.85 19.21 9.19
N SER A 130 11.41 18.32 10.08
CA SER A 130 11.20 18.69 11.47
C SER A 130 12.55 19.16 11.99
N HIS A 131 12.67 20.45 12.35
CA HIS A 131 13.81 20.90 13.16
C HIS A 131 13.92 19.97 14.36
N PRO A 132 15.13 19.48 14.71
CA PRO A 132 15.30 18.67 15.90
C PRO A 132 14.74 19.47 17.08
N ARG A 133 13.71 18.93 17.73
CA ARG A 133 13.25 19.48 19.00
C ARG A 133 14.34 19.16 20.00
N ASP A 134 14.98 20.21 20.53
CA ASP A 134 15.80 20.11 21.72
C ASP A 134 14.97 19.46 22.81
N THR A 135 15.20 18.16 23.02
CA THR A 135 14.62 17.45 24.15
C THR A 135 15.52 17.77 25.33
N GLN A 136 15.42 18.98 25.88
CA GLN A 136 15.94 19.25 27.21
C GLN A 136 15.05 18.47 28.19
N SER A 137 15.50 17.28 28.56
CA SER A 137 14.95 16.54 29.68
C SER A 137 15.15 17.36 30.95
N HIS A 138 14.08 17.99 31.46
CA HIS A 138 14.10 18.57 32.80
C HIS A 138 14.39 17.45 33.82
N PRO A 139 15.40 17.61 34.71
CA PRO A 139 15.55 16.73 35.85
C PRO A 139 14.29 16.84 36.71
N ARG A 140 13.67 15.69 37.02
CA ARG A 140 12.61 15.66 38.04
C ARG A 140 13.25 15.99 39.39
N ASP A 141 12.82 17.09 39.99
CA ASP A 141 13.06 17.37 41.41
C ASP A 141 12.51 16.21 42.24
N ARG A 142 13.41 15.45 42.84
CA ARG A 142 13.10 14.48 43.88
C ARG A 142 13.13 15.25 45.19
N THR A 143 11.98 15.72 45.66
CA THR A 143 11.83 16.17 47.04
C THR A 143 12.14 15.01 47.99
N THR A 144 13.20 15.19 48.76
CA THR A 144 13.55 14.33 49.90
C THR A 144 12.62 14.68 51.05
N GLU A 145 11.54 13.92 51.21
CA GLU A 145 10.82 13.84 52.48
C GLU A 145 11.14 12.52 53.17
N ASN A 146 11.48 12.68 54.45
CA ASN A 146 11.97 11.68 55.38
C ASN A 146 11.19 10.36 55.30
N ARG A 147 11.91 9.25 55.14
CA ARG A 147 11.36 7.92 55.34
C ARG A 147 12.30 7.13 56.23
N ASP A 148 11.79 6.84 57.42
CA ASP A 148 12.44 6.07 58.46
C ASP A 148 12.97 4.73 57.93
N GLU A 149 14.12 4.37 58.46
CA GLU A 149 14.88 3.16 58.19
C GLU A 149 14.02 1.92 58.45
N ASN A 150 13.87 1.07 57.43
CA ASN A 150 13.63 -0.34 57.68
C ASN A 150 14.56 -1.16 56.78
N ALA A 151 15.63 -1.65 57.40
CA ALA A 151 16.62 -2.52 56.82
C ALA A 151 15.99 -3.89 56.57
N ASN A 152 15.76 -4.21 55.30
CA ASN A 152 15.80 -5.54 54.69
C ASN A 152 15.10 -5.45 53.33
N HIS A 153 15.81 -5.05 52.28
CA HIS A 153 15.56 -5.39 50.87
C HIS A 153 16.67 -4.77 50.03
N SER A 154 17.73 -5.53 49.74
CA SER A 154 18.72 -5.13 48.73
C SER A 154 18.08 -5.16 47.35
N PRO A 155 18.04 -4.05 46.58
CA PRO A 155 17.64 -4.12 45.19
C PRO A 155 18.76 -4.83 44.42
N ILE A 156 18.48 -6.01 43.88
CA ILE A 156 19.36 -6.69 42.91
C ILE A 156 19.36 -5.85 41.64
N SER A 157 20.22 -4.84 41.58
CA SER A 157 20.41 -4.00 40.39
C SER A 157 21.60 -4.52 39.60
N GLY A 158 21.39 -5.64 38.91
CA GLY A 158 22.28 -6.15 37.88
C GLY A 158 21.52 -6.24 36.57
N THR A 159 21.46 -5.16 35.79
CA THR A 159 21.05 -5.28 34.39
C THR A 159 22.16 -6.03 33.65
N VAL A 160 21.96 -7.33 33.41
CA VAL A 160 22.77 -8.07 32.43
C VAL A 160 22.50 -7.41 31.08
N LYS A 161 23.54 -6.84 30.46
CA LYS A 161 23.44 -6.42 29.06
C LYS A 161 23.07 -7.66 28.25
N PRO A 162 21.96 -7.68 27.49
CA PRO A 162 21.71 -8.80 26.61
C PRO A 162 22.90 -8.89 25.65
N ASN A 163 23.53 -10.05 25.63
CA ASN A 163 24.57 -10.34 24.66
C ASN A 163 23.87 -10.40 23.30
N PHE A 164 23.90 -9.30 22.55
CA PHE A 164 23.50 -9.28 21.16
C PHE A 164 24.55 -10.06 20.38
N ALA A 165 24.52 -11.39 20.50
CA ALA A 165 25.07 -12.24 19.46
C ALA A 165 24.38 -11.76 18.18
N LYS A 166 25.16 -11.10 17.30
CA LYS A 166 24.66 -10.66 16.00
C LYS A 166 23.96 -11.87 15.40
N PRO A 167 22.65 -11.80 15.09
CA PRO A 167 22.03 -12.90 14.36
C PRO A 167 22.87 -13.05 13.09
N GLN A 168 23.52 -14.19 12.96
CA GLN A 168 24.30 -14.54 11.79
C GLN A 168 23.28 -14.82 10.68
N SER A 169 22.67 -13.76 10.15
CA SER A 169 21.88 -13.84 8.94
C SER A 169 22.83 -14.37 7.88
N HIS A 170 22.61 -15.61 7.45
CA HIS A 170 23.26 -16.12 6.26
C HIS A 170 23.10 -15.06 5.16
N PRO A 171 24.16 -14.66 4.44
CA PRO A 171 24.06 -13.77 3.30
C PRO A 171 23.35 -14.48 2.15
N ARG A 172 22.06 -14.77 2.32
CA ARG A 172 21.17 -15.16 1.25
C ARG A 172 20.72 -13.87 0.59
N ASP A 173 21.36 -13.57 -0.53
CA ASP A 173 20.87 -12.66 -1.56
C ASP A 173 20.80 -11.17 -1.17
N THR A 174 21.92 -10.61 -0.74
CA THR A 174 22.12 -9.15 -0.65
C THR A 174 22.53 -8.51 -1.99
N TYR A 175 22.52 -9.26 -3.09
CA TYR A 175 22.89 -8.74 -4.40
C TYR A 175 21.76 -7.88 -4.97
N ARG A 176 22.01 -6.59 -5.16
CA ARG A 176 21.23 -5.79 -6.11
C ARG A 176 21.70 -6.19 -7.51
N TYR A 177 20.84 -6.84 -8.26
CA TYR A 177 21.12 -7.26 -9.63
C TYR A 177 21.45 -6.05 -10.52
N THR A 178 22.72 -5.83 -10.81
CA THR A 178 23.20 -4.82 -11.77
C THR A 178 23.28 -5.45 -13.16
N ILE A 179 22.13 -5.63 -13.82
CA ILE A 179 22.16 -5.80 -15.28
C ILE A 179 22.19 -4.42 -15.92
N GLY A 180 23.20 -4.20 -16.76
CA GLY A 180 23.50 -2.93 -17.42
C GLY A 180 24.76 -2.33 -16.80
N GLY A 181 25.92 -2.83 -17.22
CA GLY A 181 27.21 -2.31 -16.80
C GLY A 181 27.29 -0.80 -17.01
N LYS A 182 28.08 -0.15 -16.17
CA LYS A 182 28.49 1.24 -16.37
C LYS A 182 28.93 1.45 -17.82
N THR A 183 28.15 2.18 -18.59
CA THR A 183 28.67 2.92 -19.73
C THR A 183 29.28 4.18 -19.15
N ASP A 184 30.48 4.06 -18.60
CA ASP A 184 31.32 5.23 -18.35
C ASP A 184 31.77 5.70 -19.74
N ALA A 185 31.09 6.73 -20.26
CA ALA A 185 31.51 7.51 -21.41
C ALA A 185 31.72 8.95 -20.95
N ALA A 186 32.88 9.50 -21.33
CA ALA A 186 33.47 10.81 -21.04
C ALA A 186 34.31 10.89 -19.75
#